data_AF-A0A936IN96-F1
#
_entry.id   AF-A0A936IN96-F1
#
_cell.length_a   1.000
_cell.length_b   1.000
_cell.length_c   1.000
_cell.angle_alpha   90.00
_cell.angle_beta   90.00
_cell.angle_gamma   90.00
#
_symmetry.space_group_name_H-M   'P 1'
#
loop_
_entity.id
_entity.type
_entity.pdbx_description
1 polymer ?
#
loop_
_entity_poly.entity_id
_entity_poly.type
_entity_poly.pdbx_seq_one_letter_code
_entity_poly.pdbx_strand_id
1 'polypeptide(L)'
;MTAIPRSYAVTVLLGWVVLAAAGHWQAAQREIPAGIAWPIVAACLLEFAFYLVAAFPRLREQLSERLSVTALSVAMAATAVLPYCVYSLGTGVFVTDSFLRLVLLGAFLPFWYVYRPPTWVSDIAILVLLVWVRLSGFFGFVYVSPHPSVPSLEFLGQLMLIRHALLVFLLIREVRGTGFGFWPSAAEWRTGLRWFALAVFVLLPVSVGIGFVRFEPSTAALWRAPLVFAGMLWVVALAEEFFFRGLLLPWLTEWTRKPAAALMLSSILFGVAHLWSREFPNWRFAIVAALAGWFYGKAYLAGGGVRAAMVTHALVNVIWKTFFVVVR
;
A
#
# COMPACT_ATOMS: atom_id res chain seq x y z
N MET A 1 -22.87 -10.45 22.17
CA MET A 1 -22.29 -9.76 20.98
C MET A 1 -21.26 -8.75 21.46
N THR A 2 -19.94 -8.99 21.30
CA THR A 2 -18.97 -7.93 21.64
C THR A 2 -19.02 -6.84 20.56
N ALA A 3 -19.20 -5.59 20.97
CA ALA A 3 -19.35 -4.46 20.06
C ALA A 3 -18.06 -4.24 19.24
N ILE A 4 -18.19 -3.57 18.09
CA ILE A 4 -17.04 -3.05 17.32
C ILE A 4 -16.10 -2.31 18.28
N PRO A 5 -14.77 -2.52 18.22
CA PRO A 5 -13.85 -1.85 19.13
C PRO A 5 -14.03 -0.33 19.07
N ARG A 6 -14.25 0.30 20.23
CA ARG A 6 -14.48 1.75 20.33
C ARG A 6 -13.35 2.55 19.66
N SER A 7 -12.11 2.09 19.77
CA SER A 7 -10.96 2.71 19.11
C SER A 7 -11.09 2.73 17.59
N TYR A 8 -11.53 1.64 16.96
CA TYR A 8 -11.78 1.59 15.52
C TYR A 8 -12.88 2.59 15.13
N ALA A 9 -14.01 2.56 15.82
CA ALA A 9 -15.14 3.45 15.52
C ALA A 9 -14.74 4.93 15.64
N VAL A 10 -14.01 5.31 16.70
CA VAL A 10 -13.51 6.67 16.88
C VAL A 10 -12.52 7.06 15.78
N THR A 11 -11.57 6.19 15.41
CA THR A 11 -10.62 6.48 14.32
C THR A 11 -11.31 6.63 12.97
N VAL A 12 -12.33 5.81 12.68
CA VAL A 12 -13.15 5.96 11.47
C VAL A 12 -13.86 7.32 11.46
N LEU A 13 -14.53 7.69 12.54
CA LEU A 13 -15.25 8.97 12.64
C LEU A 13 -14.33 10.17 12.49
N LEU A 14 -13.19 10.17 13.19
CA LEU A 14 -12.20 11.26 13.10
C LEU A 14 -11.62 11.35 11.68
N GLY A 15 -11.25 10.21 11.10
CA GLY A 15 -10.76 10.17 9.73
C GLY A 15 -11.80 10.62 8.72
N TRP A 16 -13.09 10.31 8.95
CA TRP A 16 -14.17 10.77 8.09
C TRP A 16 -14.33 12.29 8.12
N VAL A 17 -14.29 12.90 9.30
CA VAL A 17 -14.33 14.37 9.41
C VAL A 17 -13.17 15.00 8.63
N VAL A 18 -11.95 14.50 8.83
CA VAL A 18 -10.75 15.03 8.16
C VAL A 18 -10.82 14.83 6.65
N LEU A 19 -11.18 13.63 6.17
CA LEU A 19 -11.26 13.33 4.75
C LEU A 19 -12.41 14.05 4.06
N ALA A 20 -13.56 14.23 4.72
CA ALA A 20 -14.67 15.01 4.19
C ALA A 20 -14.28 16.49 4.05
N ALA A 21 -13.64 17.07 5.06
CA ALA A 21 -13.15 18.44 5.01
C ALA A 21 -12.09 18.63 3.92
N ALA A 22 -11.12 17.71 3.82
CA ALA A 22 -10.09 17.74 2.79
C ALA A 22 -10.68 17.58 1.38
N GLY A 23 -11.63 16.66 1.20
CA GLY A 23 -12.33 16.44 -0.05
C GLY A 23 -13.14 17.66 -0.49
N HIS A 24 -13.86 18.30 0.45
CA HIS A 24 -14.58 19.53 0.19
C HIS A 24 -13.64 20.68 -0.21
N TRP A 25 -12.54 20.87 0.53
CA TRP A 25 -11.54 21.89 0.23
C TRP A 25 -10.88 21.68 -1.14
N GLN A 26 -10.54 20.43 -1.47
CA GLN A 26 -9.95 20.09 -2.77
C GLN A 26 -10.96 20.26 -3.92
N ALA A 27 -12.23 19.93 -3.70
CA ALA A 27 -13.29 20.15 -4.68
C ALA A 27 -13.46 21.66 -4.96
N ALA A 28 -13.47 22.49 -3.91
CA ALA A 28 -13.55 23.94 -4.04
C ALA A 28 -12.36 24.53 -4.83
N GLN A 29 -11.13 24.09 -4.55
CA GLN A 29 -9.93 24.56 -5.28
C GLN A 29 -9.91 24.20 -6.75
N ARG A 30 -10.54 23.08 -7.11
CA ARG A 30 -10.56 22.55 -8.49
C ARG A 30 -11.86 22.84 -9.20
N GLU A 31 -12.74 23.62 -8.57
CA GLU A 31 -14.07 23.98 -9.09
C GLU A 31 -14.89 22.75 -9.50
N ILE A 32 -14.77 21.66 -8.73
CA ILE A 32 -15.50 20.41 -8.99
C ILE A 32 -16.93 20.58 -8.45
N PRO A 33 -17.98 20.36 -9.28
CA PRO A 33 -19.36 20.44 -8.82
C PRO A 33 -19.64 19.53 -7.63
N ALA A 34 -20.42 20.02 -6.66
CA ALA A 34 -20.74 19.27 -5.44
C ALA A 34 -21.40 17.91 -5.71
N GLY A 35 -22.25 17.82 -6.75
CA GLY A 35 -22.87 16.58 -7.19
C GLY A 35 -21.87 15.52 -7.69
N ILE A 36 -20.68 15.93 -8.13
CA ILE A 36 -19.59 15.02 -8.52
C ILE A 36 -18.65 14.75 -7.34
N ALA A 37 -18.33 15.79 -6.56
CA ALA A 37 -17.39 15.70 -5.46
C ALA A 37 -17.87 14.77 -4.33
N TRP A 38 -19.11 14.92 -3.87
CA TRP A 38 -19.60 14.19 -2.70
C TRP A 38 -19.70 12.66 -2.88
N PRO A 39 -20.12 12.12 -4.04
CA PRO A 39 -20.03 10.69 -4.30
C PRO A 39 -18.60 10.14 -4.23
N ILE A 40 -17.62 10.89 -4.75
CA ILE A 40 -16.20 10.51 -4.68
C ILE A 40 -15.71 10.54 -3.22
N VAL A 41 -16.05 11.60 -2.48
CA VAL A 41 -15.73 11.70 -1.06
C VAL A 41 -16.33 10.53 -0.30
N ALA A 42 -17.61 10.21 -0.50
CA ALA A 42 -18.28 9.08 0.12
C ALA A 42 -17.59 7.74 -0.17
N ALA A 43 -17.16 7.52 -1.42
CA ALA A 43 -16.37 6.34 -1.79
C ALA A 43 -15.02 6.28 -1.05
N CYS A 44 -14.30 7.40 -0.92
CA CYS A 44 -13.08 7.50 -0.14
C CYS A 44 -13.31 7.21 1.36
N LEU A 45 -14.42 7.69 1.93
CA LEU A 45 -14.78 7.46 3.32
C LEU A 45 -15.04 5.97 3.60
N LEU A 46 -15.75 5.30 2.68
CA LEU A 46 -15.97 3.86 2.77
C LEU A 46 -14.66 3.07 2.64
N GLU A 47 -13.85 3.37 1.63
CA GLU A 47 -12.58 2.68 1.44
C GLU A 47 -11.64 2.90 2.63
N PHE A 48 -11.62 4.10 3.21
CA PHE A 48 -10.88 4.38 4.45
C PHE A 48 -11.33 3.49 5.62
N ALA A 49 -12.64 3.34 5.83
CA ALA A 49 -13.16 2.47 6.88
C ALA A 49 -12.78 1.00 6.65
N PHE A 50 -12.86 0.51 5.41
CA PHE A 50 -12.48 -0.86 5.05
C PHE A 50 -10.97 -1.08 5.17
N TYR A 51 -10.16 -0.11 4.75
CA TYR A 51 -8.71 -0.14 4.85
C TYR A 51 -8.25 -0.26 6.30
N LEU A 52 -8.88 0.50 7.20
CA LEU A 52 -8.58 0.47 8.63
C LEU A 52 -8.86 -0.88 9.28
N VAL A 53 -9.66 -1.77 8.71
CA VAL A 53 -9.87 -3.11 9.28
C VAL A 53 -8.54 -3.85 9.47
N ALA A 54 -7.61 -3.71 8.52
CA ALA A 54 -6.27 -4.29 8.64
C ALA A 54 -5.50 -3.71 9.85
N ALA A 55 -5.70 -2.42 10.16
CA ALA A 55 -4.94 -1.69 11.17
C ALA A 55 -5.20 -2.11 12.61
N PHE A 56 -6.36 -2.71 12.91
CA PHE A 56 -6.80 -3.00 14.27
C PHE A 56 -6.73 -4.50 14.60
N PRO A 57 -5.73 -4.97 15.38
CA PRO A 57 -5.55 -6.38 15.71
C PRO A 57 -6.79 -7.00 16.37
N ARG A 58 -7.39 -6.30 17.35
CA ARG A 58 -8.62 -6.77 18.02
C ARG A 58 -9.80 -6.96 17.08
N LEU A 59 -9.94 -6.09 16.07
CA LEU A 59 -11.00 -6.23 15.08
C LEU A 59 -10.73 -7.43 14.18
N ARG A 60 -9.48 -7.62 13.76
CA ARG A 60 -9.03 -8.79 13.00
C ARG A 60 -9.31 -10.10 13.75
N GLU A 61 -8.94 -10.17 15.02
CA GLU A 61 -9.21 -11.33 15.90
C GLU A 61 -10.71 -11.63 16.01
N GLN A 62 -11.53 -10.60 16.28
CA GLN A 62 -12.99 -10.75 16.34
C GLN A 62 -13.59 -11.23 15.01
N LEU A 63 -13.06 -10.78 13.87
CA LEU A 63 -13.52 -11.21 12.55
C LEU A 63 -13.16 -12.68 12.30
N SER A 64 -11.93 -13.11 12.62
CA SER A 64 -11.50 -14.51 12.47
C SER A 64 -12.23 -15.48 13.40
N GLU A 65 -12.63 -15.03 14.60
CA GLU A 65 -13.38 -15.88 15.55
C GLU A 65 -14.85 -16.06 15.16
N ARG A 66 -15.43 -15.09 14.46
CA ARG A 66 -16.88 -15.05 14.20
C ARG A 66 -17.29 -15.50 12.81
N LEU A 67 -16.43 -15.26 11.83
CA LEU A 67 -16.75 -15.47 10.44
C LEU A 67 -15.91 -16.64 9.93
N SER A 68 -16.56 -17.55 9.21
CA SER A 68 -15.83 -18.55 8.44
C SER A 68 -14.99 -17.86 7.36
N VAL A 69 -13.94 -18.55 6.89
CA VAL A 69 -13.10 -18.05 5.79
C VAL A 69 -13.93 -17.69 4.56
N THR A 70 -14.96 -18.48 4.24
CA THR A 70 -15.90 -18.19 3.16
C THR A 70 -16.69 -16.90 3.41
N ALA A 71 -17.22 -16.70 4.62
CA ALA A 71 -17.95 -15.48 4.96
C ALA A 71 -17.05 -14.23 4.93
N LEU A 72 -15.80 -14.34 5.41
CA LEU A 72 -14.79 -13.29 5.26
C LEU A 72 -14.54 -12.98 3.78
N SER A 73 -14.42 -14.01 2.95
CA SER A 73 -14.17 -13.85 1.51
C SER A 73 -15.32 -13.16 0.79
N VAL A 74 -16.57 -13.50 1.12
CA VAL A 74 -17.76 -12.81 0.61
C VAL A 74 -17.78 -11.34 1.06
N ALA A 75 -17.50 -11.06 2.33
CA ALA A 75 -17.46 -9.69 2.84
C ALA A 75 -16.35 -8.86 2.17
N MET A 76 -15.18 -9.44 1.93
CA MET A 76 -14.09 -8.79 1.20
C MET A 76 -14.50 -8.48 -0.23
N ALA A 77 -15.05 -9.45 -0.96
CA ALA A 77 -15.55 -9.26 -2.32
C ALA A 77 -16.63 -8.16 -2.40
N ALA A 78 -17.58 -8.15 -1.46
CA ALA A 78 -18.62 -7.12 -1.40
C ALA A 78 -18.01 -5.73 -1.15
N THR A 79 -17.12 -5.60 -0.16
CA THR A 79 -16.46 -4.31 0.14
C THR A 79 -15.54 -3.84 -0.98
N ALA A 80 -15.05 -4.73 -1.86
CA ALA A 80 -14.19 -4.36 -3.00
C ALA A 80 -14.92 -3.47 -4.01
N VAL A 81 -16.22 -3.72 -4.20
CA VAL A 81 -17.04 -3.04 -5.22
C VAL A 81 -17.84 -1.88 -4.67
N LEU A 82 -18.10 -1.83 -3.36
CA LEU A 82 -18.92 -0.78 -2.75
C LEU A 82 -18.41 0.65 -3.03
N PRO A 83 -17.11 0.98 -2.84
CA PRO A 83 -16.60 2.31 -3.18
C PRO A 83 -16.78 2.63 -4.67
N TYR A 84 -16.58 1.64 -5.55
CA TYR A 84 -16.81 1.78 -6.99
C TYR A 84 -18.26 2.15 -7.28
N CYS A 85 -19.23 1.39 -6.75
CA CYS A 85 -20.65 1.65 -6.95
C CYS A 85 -21.06 3.04 -6.44
N VAL A 86 -20.58 3.43 -5.25
CA VAL A 86 -20.93 4.73 -4.66
C VAL A 86 -20.47 5.89 -5.52
N TYR A 87 -19.20 5.91 -5.97
CA TYR A 87 -18.75 7.01 -6.82
C TYR A 87 -19.42 6.94 -8.20
N SER A 88 -19.43 5.77 -8.83
CA SER A 88 -19.78 5.67 -10.26
C SER A 88 -21.27 5.85 -10.51
N LEU A 89 -22.13 5.32 -9.64
CA LEU A 89 -23.58 5.58 -9.69
C LEU A 89 -23.88 7.03 -9.30
N GLY A 90 -23.24 7.54 -8.24
CA GLY A 90 -23.48 8.90 -7.78
C GLY A 90 -23.00 9.99 -8.76
N THR A 91 -22.05 9.67 -9.63
CA THR A 91 -21.53 10.57 -10.68
C THR A 91 -22.04 10.25 -12.09
N GLY A 92 -22.83 9.19 -12.26
CA GLY A 92 -23.40 8.79 -13.55
C GLY A 92 -22.41 8.14 -14.53
N VAL A 93 -21.23 7.69 -14.09
CA VAL A 93 -20.20 7.04 -14.93
C VAL A 93 -20.07 5.54 -14.67
N PHE A 94 -21.13 4.88 -14.19
CA PHE A 94 -21.13 3.44 -13.98
C PHE A 94 -20.92 2.69 -15.30
N VAL A 95 -19.95 1.76 -15.28
CA VAL A 95 -19.63 0.91 -16.43
C VAL A 95 -19.68 -0.55 -15.97
N THR A 96 -20.55 -1.33 -16.60
CA THR A 96 -20.75 -2.76 -16.25
C THR A 96 -19.46 -3.57 -16.39
N ASP A 97 -18.66 -3.34 -17.43
CA ASP A 97 -17.39 -4.03 -17.62
C ASP A 97 -16.40 -3.77 -16.45
N SER A 98 -16.24 -2.51 -16.05
CA SER A 98 -15.41 -2.12 -14.90
C SER A 98 -15.91 -2.76 -13.59
N PHE A 99 -17.23 -2.76 -13.38
CA PHE A 99 -17.85 -3.43 -12.23
C PHE A 99 -17.54 -4.92 -12.21
N LEU A 100 -17.73 -5.63 -13.34
CA LEU A 100 -17.46 -7.06 -13.45
C LEU A 100 -15.97 -7.38 -13.23
N ARG A 101 -15.06 -6.57 -13.77
CA ARG A 101 -13.60 -6.70 -13.52
C ARG A 101 -13.27 -6.59 -12.03
N LEU A 102 -13.90 -5.65 -11.32
CA LEU A 102 -13.73 -5.50 -9.87
C LEU A 102 -14.35 -6.64 -9.07
N VAL A 103 -15.54 -7.12 -9.45
CA VAL A 103 -16.16 -8.31 -8.84
C VAL A 103 -15.23 -9.52 -8.99
N LEU A 104 -14.72 -9.75 -10.19
CA LEU A 104 -13.82 -10.87 -10.48
C LEU A 104 -12.55 -10.77 -9.64
N LEU A 105 -11.86 -9.63 -9.65
CA LEU A 105 -10.63 -9.44 -8.87
C LEU A 105 -10.91 -9.52 -7.35
N GLY A 106 -11.93 -8.80 -6.88
CA GLY A 106 -12.32 -8.71 -5.48
C GLY A 106 -12.81 -10.03 -4.89
N ALA A 107 -13.41 -10.91 -5.70
CA ALA A 107 -13.76 -12.27 -5.30
C ALA A 107 -12.56 -13.22 -5.41
N PHE A 108 -11.81 -13.16 -6.51
CA PHE A 108 -10.71 -14.09 -6.77
C PHE A 108 -9.65 -14.08 -5.65
N LEU A 109 -9.24 -12.89 -5.20
CA LEU A 109 -8.18 -12.75 -4.19
C LEU A 109 -8.50 -13.46 -2.86
N PRO A 110 -9.63 -13.18 -2.18
CA PRO A 110 -9.93 -13.84 -0.92
C PRO A 110 -10.37 -15.30 -1.07
N PHE A 111 -11.03 -15.67 -2.17
CA PHE A 111 -11.40 -17.07 -2.42
C PHE A 111 -10.23 -17.95 -2.86
N TRP A 112 -9.07 -17.37 -3.20
CA TRP A 112 -7.89 -18.12 -3.62
C TRP A 112 -7.55 -19.27 -2.67
N TYR A 113 -7.45 -18.97 -1.37
CA TYR A 113 -7.11 -19.95 -0.34
C TYR A 113 -8.31 -20.73 0.22
N VAL A 114 -9.53 -20.40 -0.23
CA VAL A 114 -10.71 -21.26 0.00
C VAL A 114 -10.63 -22.49 -0.92
N TYR A 115 -10.21 -22.29 -2.17
CA TYR A 115 -10.14 -23.34 -3.18
C TYR A 115 -8.76 -23.97 -3.36
N ARG A 116 -7.69 -23.28 -2.95
CA ARG A 116 -6.31 -23.75 -3.07
C ARG A 116 -5.64 -23.90 -1.70
N PRO A 117 -4.91 -24.99 -1.46
CA PRO A 117 -4.15 -25.13 -0.24
C PRO A 117 -3.02 -24.08 -0.19
N PRO A 118 -2.63 -23.64 1.01
CA PRO A 118 -1.56 -22.68 1.23
C PRO A 118 -0.18 -23.32 1.02
N THR A 119 0.21 -23.49 -0.24
CA THR A 119 1.55 -23.99 -0.65
C THR A 119 2.41 -22.85 -1.17
N TRP A 120 3.72 -23.05 -1.23
CA TRP A 120 4.65 -22.06 -1.81
C TRP A 120 4.30 -21.69 -3.26
N VAL A 121 3.76 -22.63 -4.05
CA VAL A 121 3.30 -22.38 -5.42
C VAL A 121 2.07 -21.47 -5.42
N SER A 122 1.08 -21.78 -4.58
CA SER A 122 -0.12 -20.95 -4.41
C SER A 122 0.24 -19.53 -3.96
N ASP A 123 1.20 -19.41 -3.05
CA ASP A 123 1.68 -18.15 -2.50
C ASP A 123 2.40 -17.31 -3.57
N ILE A 124 3.32 -17.91 -4.34
CA ILE A 124 3.98 -17.21 -5.46
C ILE A 124 2.97 -16.79 -6.53
N ALA A 125 2.02 -17.65 -6.90
CA ALA A 125 1.03 -17.34 -7.93
C ALA A 125 0.17 -16.12 -7.55
N ILE A 126 -0.29 -16.02 -6.30
CA ILE A 126 -1.05 -14.84 -5.86
C ILE A 126 -0.16 -13.59 -5.76
N LEU A 127 1.11 -13.71 -5.33
CA LEU A 127 2.04 -12.56 -5.33
C LEU A 127 2.29 -12.05 -6.76
N VAL A 128 2.48 -12.94 -7.72
CA VAL A 128 2.65 -12.60 -9.14
C VAL A 128 1.40 -11.91 -9.68
N LEU A 129 0.20 -12.38 -9.33
CA LEU A 129 -1.04 -11.71 -9.71
C LEU A 129 -1.11 -10.29 -9.13
N LEU A 130 -0.80 -10.10 -7.85
CA LEU A 130 -0.81 -8.77 -7.22
C LEU A 130 0.17 -7.80 -7.92
N VAL A 131 1.37 -8.27 -8.24
CA VAL A 131 2.36 -7.50 -8.99
C VAL A 131 1.85 -7.19 -10.41
N TRP A 132 1.27 -8.16 -11.10
CA TRP A 132 0.72 -7.96 -12.44
C TRP A 132 -0.42 -6.93 -12.45
N VAL A 133 -1.37 -7.00 -11.52
CA VAL A 133 -2.46 -6.01 -11.40
C VAL A 133 -1.86 -4.61 -11.18
N ARG A 134 -0.82 -4.50 -10.34
CA ARG A 134 -0.18 -3.22 -10.03
C ARG A 134 0.61 -2.63 -11.20
N LEU A 135 1.30 -3.45 -11.99
CA LEU A 135 2.17 -3.01 -13.08
C LEU A 135 1.44 -2.87 -14.42
N SER A 136 0.36 -3.61 -14.66
CA SER A 136 -0.40 -3.56 -15.91
C SER A 136 -1.24 -2.29 -16.09
N GLY A 137 -1.36 -1.45 -15.06
CA GLY A 137 -2.27 -0.32 -15.08
C GLY A 137 -3.75 -0.73 -15.04
N PHE A 138 -4.06 -1.94 -14.52
CA PHE A 138 -5.41 -2.52 -14.48
C PHE A 138 -6.49 -1.53 -14.04
N PHE A 139 -6.22 -0.75 -12.98
CA PHE A 139 -7.21 0.18 -12.44
C PHE A 139 -7.51 1.38 -13.35
N GLY A 140 -6.61 1.74 -14.28
CA GLY A 140 -6.86 2.80 -15.26
C GLY A 140 -7.96 2.43 -16.25
N PHE A 141 -8.18 1.13 -16.48
CA PHE A 141 -9.30 0.61 -17.28
C PHE A 141 -10.60 0.47 -16.49
N VAL A 142 -10.52 0.54 -15.15
CA VAL A 142 -11.67 0.33 -14.26
C VAL A 142 -12.26 1.67 -13.82
N TYR A 143 -11.41 2.60 -13.36
CA TYR A 143 -11.82 3.84 -12.75
C TYR A 143 -11.80 4.99 -13.76
N VAL A 144 -12.98 5.36 -14.25
CA VAL A 144 -13.19 6.50 -15.15
C VAL A 144 -13.30 7.80 -14.36
N SER A 145 -12.64 8.86 -14.82
CA SER A 145 -12.80 10.19 -14.23
C SER A 145 -14.14 10.81 -14.68
N PRO A 146 -15.02 11.21 -13.74
CA PRO A 146 -16.33 11.79 -14.09
C PRO A 146 -16.26 13.25 -14.54
N HIS A 147 -15.12 13.92 -14.39
CA HIS A 147 -14.96 15.33 -14.76
C HIS A 147 -13.49 15.64 -15.07
N PRO A 148 -13.16 16.51 -16.05
CA PRO A 148 -11.78 16.84 -16.39
C PRO A 148 -10.93 17.35 -15.21
N SER A 149 -11.54 18.09 -14.29
CA SER A 149 -10.85 18.60 -13.08
C SER A 149 -10.61 17.54 -11.99
N VAL A 150 -11.27 16.37 -12.09
CA VAL A 150 -11.11 15.26 -11.17
C VAL A 150 -9.89 14.43 -11.60
N PRO A 151 -8.88 14.29 -10.73
CA PRO A 151 -7.74 13.44 -11.01
C PRO A 151 -8.16 11.96 -11.08
N SER A 152 -7.31 11.11 -11.68
CA SER A 152 -7.58 9.68 -11.78
C SER A 152 -7.98 9.06 -10.44
N LEU A 153 -9.05 8.28 -10.45
CA LEU A 153 -9.60 7.60 -9.28
C LEU A 153 -9.01 6.19 -9.08
N GLU A 154 -7.98 5.83 -9.85
CA GLU A 154 -7.24 4.57 -9.74
C GLU A 154 -6.75 4.27 -8.31
N PHE A 155 -6.47 5.31 -7.52
CA PHE A 155 -6.02 5.15 -6.14
C PHE A 155 -7.03 4.39 -5.26
N LEU A 156 -8.34 4.47 -5.55
CA LEU A 156 -9.36 3.69 -4.85
C LEU A 156 -9.15 2.20 -5.07
N GLY A 157 -8.90 1.81 -6.33
CA GLY A 157 -8.56 0.44 -6.68
C GLY A 157 -7.24 -0.03 -6.05
N GLN A 158 -6.23 0.84 -6.02
CA GLN A 158 -4.95 0.53 -5.38
C GLN A 158 -5.09 0.32 -3.86
N LEU A 159 -5.85 1.18 -3.16
CA LEU A 159 -6.13 1.00 -1.73
C LEU A 159 -6.92 -0.28 -1.46
N MET A 160 -7.91 -0.57 -2.30
CA MET A 160 -8.68 -1.81 -2.25
C MET A 160 -7.78 -3.03 -2.42
N LEU A 161 -6.86 -3.01 -3.39
CA LEU A 161 -5.91 -4.10 -3.63
C LEU A 161 -4.98 -4.30 -2.42
N ILE A 162 -4.46 -3.21 -1.87
CA ILE A 162 -3.60 -3.25 -0.68
C ILE A 162 -4.35 -3.85 0.50
N ARG A 163 -5.56 -3.36 0.83
CA ARG A 163 -6.31 -3.92 1.96
C ARG A 163 -6.69 -5.37 1.72
N HIS A 164 -7.01 -5.77 0.49
CA HIS A 164 -7.29 -7.17 0.17
C HIS A 164 -6.07 -8.03 0.41
N ALA A 165 -4.92 -7.66 -0.16
CA ALA A 165 -3.68 -8.40 0.07
C ALA A 165 -3.38 -8.52 1.58
N LEU A 166 -3.46 -7.41 2.33
CA LEU A 166 -3.26 -7.42 3.78
C LEU A 166 -4.22 -8.40 4.48
N LEU A 167 -5.52 -8.29 4.25
CA LEU A 167 -6.52 -9.12 4.93
C LEU A 167 -6.46 -10.58 4.50
N VAL A 168 -6.22 -10.88 3.21
CA VAL A 168 -6.02 -12.26 2.73
C VAL A 168 -4.83 -12.88 3.44
N PHE A 169 -3.68 -12.20 3.46
CA PHE A 169 -2.49 -12.77 4.08
C PHE A 169 -2.57 -12.85 5.61
N LEU A 170 -3.24 -11.91 6.27
CA LEU A 170 -3.33 -11.87 7.73
C LEU A 170 -4.46 -12.72 8.31
N LEU A 171 -5.61 -12.82 7.64
CA LEU A 171 -6.82 -13.48 8.18
C LEU A 171 -7.14 -14.83 7.53
N ILE A 172 -6.84 -14.98 6.24
CA ILE A 172 -7.23 -16.19 5.48
C ILE A 172 -6.04 -17.15 5.39
N ARG A 173 -4.90 -16.65 4.91
CA ARG A 173 -3.66 -17.42 4.78
C ARG A 173 -2.89 -17.53 6.10
N GLU A 174 -3.24 -16.70 7.08
CA GLU A 174 -2.67 -16.63 8.43
C GLU A 174 -1.14 -16.55 8.47
N VAL A 175 -0.54 -15.65 7.69
CA VAL A 175 0.92 -15.44 7.74
C VAL A 175 1.30 -14.82 9.09
N ARG A 176 2.10 -15.55 9.86
CA ARG A 176 2.56 -15.17 11.20
C ARG A 176 3.95 -14.56 11.16
N GLY A 177 4.33 -13.86 12.23
CA GLY A 177 5.71 -13.37 12.40
C GLY A 177 6.10 -12.19 11.51
N THR A 178 5.15 -11.56 10.81
CA THR A 178 5.41 -10.39 9.94
C THR A 178 5.76 -9.12 10.73
N GLY A 179 5.42 -9.08 12.02
CA GLY A 179 5.49 -7.86 12.83
C GLY A 179 4.61 -6.73 12.29
N PHE A 180 3.51 -7.08 11.60
CA PHE A 180 2.59 -6.13 11.00
C PHE A 180 1.88 -5.24 12.02
N GLY A 181 1.78 -3.95 11.69
CA GLY A 181 0.95 -2.98 12.39
C GLY A 181 1.13 -1.58 11.80
N PHE A 182 0.16 -0.71 12.04
CA PHE A 182 0.15 0.64 11.46
C PHE A 182 1.05 1.64 12.19
N TRP A 183 1.30 1.41 13.49
CA TRP A 183 2.04 2.34 14.32
C TRP A 183 3.30 1.69 14.89
N PRO A 184 4.51 2.19 14.52
CA PRO A 184 5.76 1.69 15.10
C PRO A 184 5.90 2.09 16.57
N SER A 185 6.43 1.17 17.38
CA SER A 185 6.91 1.43 18.74
C SER A 185 8.16 2.31 18.73
N ALA A 186 8.51 2.89 19.89
CA ALA A 186 9.72 3.71 20.02
C ALA A 186 11.00 2.97 19.63
N ALA A 187 11.08 1.65 19.92
CA ALA A 187 12.21 0.82 19.52
C ALA A 187 12.28 0.65 18.00
N GLU A 188 11.16 0.41 17.34
CA GLU A 188 11.08 0.29 15.88
C GLU A 188 11.37 1.62 15.18
N TRP A 189 10.91 2.75 15.73
CA TRP A 189 11.30 4.08 15.28
C TRP A 189 12.81 4.30 15.35
N ARG A 190 13.42 3.98 16.49
CA ARG A 190 14.87 4.11 16.68
C ARG A 190 15.64 3.24 15.70
N THR A 191 15.20 2.00 15.48
CA THR A 191 15.82 1.11 14.50
C THR A 191 15.65 1.64 13.08
N GLY A 192 14.45 2.08 12.72
CA GLY A 192 14.15 2.64 11.40
C GLY A 192 14.97 3.89 11.09
N LEU A 193 15.12 4.80 12.06
CA LEU A 193 15.94 6.01 11.96
C LEU A 193 17.43 5.68 11.79
N ARG A 194 17.95 4.69 12.52
CA ARG A 194 19.34 4.25 12.38
C ARG A 194 19.63 3.74 10.98
N TRP A 195 18.78 2.85 10.45
CA TRP A 195 18.96 2.32 9.10
C TRP A 195 18.68 3.35 8.02
N PHE A 196 17.79 4.32 8.27
CA PHE A 196 17.60 5.46 7.39
C PHE A 196 18.87 6.32 7.29
N ALA A 197 19.49 6.66 8.43
CA ALA A 197 20.74 7.42 8.43
C ALA A 197 21.82 6.71 7.60
N LEU A 198 22.00 5.40 7.82
CA LEU A 198 22.93 4.59 7.03
C LEU A 198 22.57 4.51 5.55
N ALA A 199 21.27 4.39 5.23
CA ALA A 199 20.79 4.37 3.86
C ALA A 199 21.12 5.68 3.13
N VAL A 200 20.91 6.83 3.76
CA VAL A 200 21.22 8.14 3.14
C VAL A 200 22.69 8.24 2.73
N PHE A 201 23.64 7.77 3.56
CA PHE A 201 25.07 7.81 3.24
C PHE A 201 25.45 6.99 1.99
N VAL A 202 24.67 5.96 1.64
CA VAL A 202 24.93 5.12 0.46
C VAL A 202 24.07 5.54 -0.72
N LEU A 203 22.77 5.74 -0.49
CA LEU A 203 21.80 6.05 -1.54
C LEU A 203 22.06 7.40 -2.17
N LEU A 204 22.43 8.42 -1.38
CA LEU A 204 22.61 9.76 -1.92
C LEU A 204 23.80 9.85 -2.90
N PRO A 205 25.02 9.39 -2.55
CA PRO A 205 26.13 9.39 -3.51
C PRO A 205 25.86 8.53 -4.74
N VAL A 206 25.24 7.35 -4.58
CA VAL A 206 24.91 6.49 -5.72
C VAL A 206 23.88 7.17 -6.64
N SER A 207 22.81 7.72 -6.06
CA SER A 207 21.74 8.34 -6.85
C SER A 207 22.21 9.56 -7.62
N VAL A 208 23.11 10.37 -7.02
CA VAL A 208 23.73 11.51 -7.72
C VAL A 208 24.76 11.02 -8.75
N GLY A 209 25.61 10.05 -8.38
CA GLY A 209 26.69 9.55 -9.22
C GLY A 209 26.23 8.85 -10.50
N ILE A 210 25.10 8.13 -10.46
CA ILE A 210 24.51 7.53 -11.67
C ILE A 210 23.60 8.50 -12.44
N GLY A 211 23.50 9.74 -11.98
CA GLY A 211 22.63 10.77 -12.56
C GLY A 211 21.14 10.42 -12.44
N PHE A 212 20.71 9.77 -11.36
CA PHE A 212 19.29 9.49 -11.13
C PHE A 212 18.57 10.73 -10.57
N VAL A 213 19.23 11.46 -9.67
CA VAL A 213 18.64 12.64 -9.01
C VAL A 213 19.55 13.86 -9.06
N ARG A 214 18.92 15.04 -9.04
CA ARG A 214 19.56 16.34 -8.82
C ARG A 214 18.96 16.99 -7.58
N PHE A 215 19.82 17.58 -6.75
CA PHE A 215 19.38 18.35 -5.59
C PHE A 215 18.68 19.63 -6.06
N GLU A 216 17.42 19.77 -5.68
CA GLU A 216 16.56 20.90 -6.04
C GLU A 216 15.42 21.00 -5.01
N PRO A 217 15.70 21.58 -3.82
CA PRO A 217 14.72 21.67 -2.76
C PRO A 217 13.59 22.63 -3.11
N SER A 218 12.38 22.29 -2.71
CA SER A 218 11.19 23.14 -2.87
C SER A 218 10.58 23.48 -1.51
N THR A 219 10.39 24.77 -1.25
CA THR A 219 9.69 25.25 -0.04
C THR A 219 8.26 24.71 0.04
N ALA A 220 7.57 24.61 -1.10
CA ALA A 220 6.26 23.98 -1.18
C ALA A 220 6.31 22.48 -0.85
N ALA A 221 7.37 21.77 -1.28
CA ALA A 221 7.56 20.36 -0.94
C ALA A 221 7.86 20.18 0.56
N LEU A 222 8.65 21.08 1.17
CA LEU A 222 8.93 21.07 2.61
C LEU A 222 7.64 21.18 3.44
N TRP A 223 6.75 22.11 3.10
CA TRP A 223 5.47 22.26 3.80
C TRP A 223 4.56 21.03 3.65
N ARG A 224 4.68 20.30 2.55
CA ARG A 224 3.92 19.07 2.30
C ARG A 224 4.58 17.82 2.88
N ALA A 225 5.84 17.90 3.33
CA ALA A 225 6.62 16.75 3.78
C ALA A 225 5.94 15.91 4.88
N PRO A 226 5.28 16.50 5.91
CA PRO A 226 4.57 15.70 6.91
C PRO A 226 3.40 14.89 6.33
N LEU A 227 2.65 15.46 5.39
CA LEU A 227 1.55 14.78 4.71
C LEU A 227 2.06 13.69 3.77
N VAL A 228 3.13 13.98 3.03
CA VAL A 228 3.81 12.98 2.17
C VAL A 228 4.35 11.85 3.04
N PHE A 229 4.91 12.15 4.21
CA PHE A 229 5.38 11.14 5.16
C PHE A 229 4.25 10.24 5.62
N ALA A 230 3.10 10.79 6.02
CA ALA A 230 1.93 10.02 6.42
C ALA A 230 1.45 9.07 5.30
N GLY A 231 1.32 9.58 4.08
CA GLY A 231 0.95 8.77 2.92
C GLY A 231 1.98 7.70 2.58
N MET A 232 3.27 8.02 2.67
CA MET A 232 4.34 7.04 2.46
C MET A 232 4.34 5.97 3.54
N LEU A 233 4.20 6.34 4.81
CA LEU A 233 4.25 5.42 5.92
C LEU A 233 3.06 4.45 5.89
N TRP A 234 1.84 4.96 5.77
CA TRP A 234 0.63 4.15 5.94
C TRP A 234 0.12 3.51 4.66
N VAL A 235 0.57 3.93 3.47
CA VAL A 235 0.12 3.34 2.21
C VAL A 235 1.26 2.63 1.50
N VAL A 236 2.26 3.39 1.05
CA VAL A 236 3.33 2.86 0.17
C VAL A 236 4.25 1.91 0.93
N ALA A 237 4.89 2.40 1.99
CA ALA A 237 5.82 1.62 2.79
C ALA A 237 5.11 0.49 3.53
N LEU A 238 3.90 0.71 4.05
CA LEU A 238 3.11 -0.38 4.66
C LEU A 238 2.91 -1.53 3.65
N ALA A 239 2.41 -1.23 2.44
CA ALA A 239 2.10 -2.25 1.45
C ALA A 239 3.36 -2.95 0.93
N GLU A 240 4.37 -2.18 0.54
CA GLU A 240 5.59 -2.72 -0.05
C GLU A 240 6.44 -3.47 0.98
N GLU A 241 6.61 -2.93 2.19
CA GLU A 241 7.34 -3.66 3.23
C GLU A 241 6.59 -4.90 3.71
N PHE A 242 5.25 -4.88 3.76
CA PHE A 242 4.50 -6.10 4.00
C PHE A 242 4.75 -7.14 2.91
N PHE A 243 4.66 -6.77 1.63
CA PHE A 243 4.89 -7.68 0.51
C PHE A 243 6.32 -8.25 0.50
N PHE A 244 7.33 -7.39 0.50
CA PHE A 244 8.71 -7.81 0.31
C PHE A 244 9.35 -8.35 1.61
N ARG A 245 9.05 -7.77 2.77
CA ARG A 245 9.72 -8.09 4.04
C ARG A 245 8.84 -8.97 4.92
N GLY A 246 7.53 -8.74 4.92
CA GLY A 246 6.57 -9.56 5.67
C GLY A 246 6.31 -10.93 5.02
N LEU A 247 6.31 -11.02 3.69
CA LEU A 247 6.00 -12.26 2.96
C LEU A 247 7.24 -12.85 2.28
N LEU A 248 7.77 -12.13 1.28
CA LEU A 248 8.77 -12.69 0.36
C LEU A 248 10.09 -13.04 1.06
N LEU A 249 10.64 -12.15 1.89
CA LEU A 249 11.92 -12.39 2.57
C LEU A 249 11.88 -13.62 3.51
N PRO A 250 10.89 -13.78 4.42
CA PRO A 250 10.75 -14.99 5.22
C PRO A 250 10.66 -16.26 4.38
N TRP A 251 9.84 -16.26 3.32
CA TRP A 251 9.69 -17.42 2.43
C TRP A 251 10.98 -17.75 1.69
N LEU A 252 11.66 -16.76 1.12
CA LEU A 252 12.97 -16.95 0.49
C LEU A 252 14.01 -17.48 1.50
N THR A 253 13.94 -17.03 2.75
CA THR A 253 14.84 -17.51 3.82
C THR A 253 14.56 -18.98 4.13
N GLU A 254 13.29 -19.37 4.21
CA GLU A 254 12.86 -20.75 4.45
C GLU A 254 13.27 -21.68 3.30
N TRP A 255 13.05 -21.26 2.05
CA TRP A 255 13.33 -22.07 0.85
C TRP A 255 14.83 -22.21 0.59
N THR A 256 15.60 -21.13 0.73
CA THR A 256 17.04 -21.14 0.43
C THR A 256 17.89 -21.62 1.61
N ARG A 257 17.35 -21.57 2.84
CA ARG A 257 18.08 -21.74 4.11
C ARG A 257 19.31 -20.82 4.24
N LYS A 258 19.35 -19.71 3.48
CA LYS A 258 20.47 -18.76 3.43
C LYS A 258 19.94 -17.33 3.65
N PRO A 259 19.83 -16.86 4.90
CA PRO A 259 19.24 -15.56 5.21
C PRO A 259 19.88 -14.38 4.46
N ALA A 260 21.20 -14.39 4.29
CA ALA A 260 21.89 -13.34 3.54
C ALA A 260 21.53 -13.34 2.03
N ALA A 261 21.42 -14.52 1.43
CA ALA A 261 21.02 -14.66 0.03
C ALA A 261 19.54 -14.27 -0.17
N ALA A 262 18.66 -14.64 0.76
CA ALA A 262 17.26 -14.23 0.76
C ALA A 262 17.10 -12.71 0.87
N LEU A 263 17.86 -12.06 1.75
CA LEU A 263 17.89 -10.59 1.84
C LEU A 263 18.35 -9.95 0.53
N MET A 264 19.46 -10.44 -0.04
CA MET A 264 19.97 -9.94 -1.32
C MET A 264 18.92 -10.10 -2.43
N LEU A 265 18.34 -11.28 -2.57
CA LEU A 265 17.34 -11.58 -3.61
C LEU A 265 16.07 -10.75 -3.44
N SER A 266 15.52 -10.64 -2.22
CA SER A 266 14.34 -9.79 -1.96
C SER A 266 14.61 -8.31 -2.29
N SER A 267 15.84 -7.84 -2.07
CA SER A 267 16.26 -6.46 -2.39
C SER A 267 16.39 -6.25 -3.90
N ILE A 268 16.97 -7.22 -4.62
CA ILE A 268 17.04 -7.19 -6.08
C ILE A 268 15.63 -7.19 -6.69
N LEU A 269 14.74 -8.07 -6.20
CA LEU A 269 13.35 -8.14 -6.67
C LEU A 269 12.58 -6.84 -6.38
N PHE A 270 12.84 -6.19 -5.25
CA PHE A 270 12.33 -4.86 -4.96
C PHE A 270 12.80 -3.84 -6.02
N GLY A 271 14.09 -3.85 -6.39
CA GLY A 271 14.60 -3.00 -7.48
C GLY A 271 13.97 -3.30 -8.84
N VAL A 272 13.84 -4.59 -9.21
CA VAL A 272 13.21 -5.04 -10.46
C VAL A 272 11.76 -4.55 -10.58
N ALA A 273 11.00 -4.58 -9.49
CA ALA A 273 9.61 -4.09 -9.46
C ALA A 273 9.49 -2.59 -9.83
N HIS A 274 10.59 -1.84 -9.73
CA HIS A 274 10.63 -0.40 -10.03
C HIS A 274 11.12 -0.07 -11.45
N LEU A 275 11.41 -1.07 -12.30
CA LEU A 275 11.87 -0.86 -13.68
C LEU A 275 10.86 -0.10 -14.57
N TRP A 276 9.56 -0.20 -14.28
CA TRP A 276 8.49 0.48 -15.04
C TRP A 276 8.16 1.89 -14.51
N SER A 277 8.92 2.40 -13.55
CA SER A 277 8.65 3.71 -12.97
C SER A 277 9.02 4.83 -13.95
N ARG A 278 7.99 5.57 -14.42
CA ARG A 278 8.06 6.72 -15.34
C ARG A 278 8.49 6.38 -16.77
N GLU A 279 9.54 5.58 -16.92
CA GLU A 279 10.09 5.11 -18.19
C GLU A 279 10.48 3.63 -18.06
N PHE A 280 10.56 2.91 -19.17
CA PHE A 280 11.01 1.53 -19.17
C PHE A 280 12.13 1.31 -20.20
N PRO A 281 13.28 0.73 -19.80
CA PRO A 281 13.65 0.35 -18.43
C PRO A 281 14.26 1.52 -17.63
N ASN A 282 13.69 1.85 -16.47
CA ASN A 282 14.30 2.77 -15.51
C ASN A 282 15.36 2.05 -14.65
N TRP A 283 16.46 1.66 -15.29
CA TRP A 283 17.54 0.91 -14.63
C TRP A 283 18.20 1.69 -13.49
N ARG A 284 18.29 3.03 -13.61
CA ARG A 284 18.84 3.91 -12.56
C ARG A 284 18.02 3.78 -11.29
N PHE A 285 16.70 3.89 -11.41
CA PHE A 285 15.82 3.74 -10.25
C PHE A 285 15.83 2.31 -9.71
N ALA A 286 15.90 1.30 -10.58
CA ALA A 286 15.97 -0.09 -10.14
C ALA A 286 17.20 -0.37 -9.25
N ILE A 287 18.37 0.18 -9.60
CA ILE A 287 19.58 0.07 -8.77
C ILE A 287 19.38 0.76 -7.42
N VAL A 288 18.92 2.02 -7.42
CA VAL A 288 18.69 2.78 -6.19
C VAL A 288 17.65 2.11 -5.30
N ALA A 289 16.57 1.62 -5.89
CA ALA A 289 15.52 0.89 -5.19
C ALA A 289 16.05 -0.44 -4.62
N ALA A 290 16.89 -1.18 -5.35
CA ALA A 290 17.50 -2.40 -4.81
C ALA A 290 18.39 -2.12 -3.60
N LEU A 291 19.23 -1.08 -3.67
CA LEU A 291 20.05 -0.66 -2.53
C LEU A 291 19.19 -0.19 -1.35
N ALA A 292 18.14 0.59 -1.62
CA ALA A 292 17.20 1.03 -0.59
C ALA A 292 16.51 -0.18 0.06
N GLY A 293 16.12 -1.15 -0.77
CA GLY A 293 15.49 -2.38 -0.35
C GLY A 293 16.36 -3.24 0.56
N TRP A 294 17.68 -3.20 0.39
CA TRP A 294 18.62 -3.83 1.32
C TRP A 294 18.54 -3.18 2.71
N PHE A 295 18.57 -1.85 2.80
CA PHE A 295 18.44 -1.13 4.07
C PHE A 295 17.08 -1.35 4.73
N TYR A 296 16.00 -1.42 3.96
CA TYR A 296 14.67 -1.74 4.48
C TYR A 296 14.62 -3.16 5.06
N GLY A 297 15.23 -4.12 4.38
CA GLY A 297 15.36 -5.49 4.89
C GLY A 297 16.25 -5.58 6.13
N LYS A 298 17.33 -4.79 6.23
CA LYS A 298 18.14 -4.71 7.46
C LYS A 298 17.37 -4.09 8.62
N ALA A 299 16.54 -3.07 8.36
CA ALA A 299 15.64 -2.49 9.34
C ALA A 299 14.57 -3.48 9.81
N TYR A 300 13.99 -4.26 8.90
CA TYR A 300 13.06 -5.34 9.21
C TYR A 300 13.69 -6.38 10.15
N LEU A 301 14.87 -6.90 9.79
CA LEU A 301 15.57 -7.93 10.57
C LEU A 301 15.98 -7.41 11.96
N ALA A 302 16.50 -6.18 12.04
CA ALA A 302 16.92 -5.58 13.31
C ALA A 302 15.74 -5.13 14.19
N GLY A 303 14.59 -4.81 13.57
CA GLY A 303 13.39 -4.34 14.25
C GLY A 303 12.41 -5.46 14.60
N GLY A 304 12.61 -6.67 14.07
CA GLY A 304 11.72 -7.82 14.27
C GLY A 304 10.35 -7.68 13.58
N GLY A 305 10.25 -6.86 12.52
CA GLY A 305 8.96 -6.64 11.87
C GLY A 305 8.93 -5.51 10.83
N VAL A 306 7.85 -5.48 10.04
CA VAL A 306 7.67 -4.51 8.94
C VAL A 306 7.66 -3.06 9.41
N ARG A 307 7.24 -2.78 10.65
CA ARG A 307 7.12 -1.41 11.16
C ARG A 307 8.43 -0.62 11.18
N ALA A 308 9.54 -1.28 11.51
CA ALA A 308 10.86 -0.63 11.46
C ALA A 308 11.29 -0.32 10.02
N ALA A 309 11.02 -1.26 9.08
CA ALA A 309 11.29 -1.05 7.66
C ALA A 309 10.43 0.07 7.06
N MET A 310 9.16 0.16 7.47
CA MET A 310 8.24 1.22 7.04
C MET A 310 8.79 2.61 7.36
N VAL A 311 9.36 2.79 8.56
CA VAL A 311 9.99 4.07 8.97
C VAL A 311 11.16 4.40 8.05
N THR A 312 12.09 3.46 7.85
CA THR A 312 13.24 3.67 6.97
C THR A 312 12.80 4.02 5.55
N HIS A 313 11.85 3.27 5.00
CA HIS A 313 11.33 3.46 3.66
C HIS A 313 10.61 4.81 3.51
N ALA A 314 9.67 5.13 4.40
CA ALA A 314 8.94 6.39 4.32
C ALA A 314 9.86 7.61 4.41
N LEU A 315 10.88 7.57 5.27
CA LEU A 315 11.86 8.65 5.38
C LEU A 315 12.70 8.81 4.12
N VAL A 316 13.20 7.72 3.53
CA VAL A 316 13.93 7.77 2.25
C VAL A 316 13.07 8.43 1.17
N ASN A 317 11.80 8.03 1.06
CA ASN A 317 10.89 8.57 0.04
C ASN A 317 10.56 10.05 0.27
N VAL A 318 10.41 10.48 1.53
CA VAL A 318 10.16 11.89 1.86
C VAL A 318 11.37 12.75 1.56
N ILE A 319 12.58 12.32 1.93
CA ILE A 319 13.80 13.06 1.57
C ILE A 319 13.91 13.20 0.06
N TRP A 320 13.75 12.10 -0.68
CA TRP A 320 13.80 12.12 -2.12
C TRP A 320 12.78 13.11 -2.72
N LYS A 321 11.51 13.03 -2.30
CA LYS A 321 10.44 13.91 -2.83
C LYS A 321 10.51 15.36 -2.40
N THR A 322 11.24 15.67 -1.33
CA THR A 322 11.32 17.01 -0.77
C THR A 322 12.53 17.79 -1.30
N PHE A 323 13.65 17.10 -1.50
CA PHE A 323 14.94 17.73 -1.76
C PHE A 323 15.48 17.49 -3.17
N PHE A 324 14.89 16.58 -3.95
CA PHE A 324 15.46 16.14 -5.21
C PHE A 324 14.43 16.02 -6.34
N VAL A 325 14.91 16.22 -7.56
CA VAL A 325 14.18 15.91 -8.80
C VAL A 325 14.88 14.79 -9.55
N VAL A 326 14.13 14.03 -10.34
CA VAL A 326 14.70 12.96 -11.19
C VAL A 326 15.24 13.59 -12.46
N VAL A 327 16.47 13.25 -12.82
CA VAL A 327 17.08 13.64 -14.09
C VAL A 327 16.49 12.76 -15.19
N ARG A 328 16.02 13.39 -16.27
CA ARG A 328 15.51 12.70 -17.46
C ARG A 328 16.67 12.25 -18.34
#